data_AF-A0A1A8IPJ8-F1
#
_entry.id   AF-A0A1A8IPJ8-F1
#
_cell.length_a   1.000
_cell.length_b   1.000
_cell.length_c   1.000
_cell.angle_alpha   90.00
_cell.angle_beta   90.00
_cell.angle_gamma   90.00
#
_symmetry.space_group_name_H-M   'P 1'
#
loop_
_entity.id
_entity.type
_entity.pdbx_description
1 polymer ?
#
loop_
_entity_poly.entity_id
_entity_poly.type
_entity_poly.pdbx_seq_one_letter_code
_entity_poly.pdbx_strand_id
1 'polypeptide(L)'
;MMAVAPPKLEKETEDSSLLPLVHDIIKCLDKDNQDVHAELAKLKAKIQEAREQISNMPGIDSSPLEQQQQLTTLREQVRTKNQLLQKYKGLCMFDVPKPS
;
A
#
# COMPACT_ATOMS: atom_id res chain seq x y z
N MET A 1 -23.97 -2.87 -15.76
CA MET A 1 -22.50 -2.96 -15.92
C MET A 1 -21.89 -1.92 -14.98
N MET A 2 -21.14 -2.31 -13.95
CA MET A 2 -20.36 -1.35 -13.16
C MET A 2 -18.91 -1.53 -13.54
N ALA A 3 -18.32 -0.48 -14.11
CA ALA A 3 -16.91 -0.42 -14.42
C ALA A 3 -16.12 -0.58 -13.12
N VAL A 4 -15.41 -1.71 -12.98
CA VAL A 4 -14.30 -1.83 -12.06
C VAL A 4 -13.26 -0.82 -12.55
N ALA A 5 -13.11 0.28 -11.82
CA ALA A 5 -11.99 1.16 -12.03
C ALA A 5 -10.69 0.35 -11.91
N PRO A 6 -9.72 0.52 -12.81
CA PRO A 6 -8.45 -0.16 -12.70
C PRO A 6 -7.81 0.20 -11.36
N PRO A 7 -7.05 -0.71 -10.71
CA PRO A 7 -6.27 -0.36 -9.55
C PRO A 7 -5.40 0.84 -9.94
N LYS A 8 -5.51 1.94 -9.19
CA LYS A 8 -4.56 3.05 -9.29
C LYS A 8 -3.19 2.41 -9.09
N LEU A 9 -2.39 2.35 -10.15
CA LEU A 9 -0.95 2.21 -10.06
C LEU A 9 -0.50 3.40 -9.23
N GLU A 10 -0.36 3.18 -7.93
CA GLU A 10 0.22 4.16 -7.03
C GLU A 10 1.61 4.47 -7.58
N LYS A 11 1.89 5.75 -7.76
CA LYS A 11 3.22 6.28 -8.06
C LYS A 11 4.14 5.89 -6.90
N GLU A 12 4.64 4.67 -6.88
CA GLU A 12 5.48 4.17 -5.77
C GLU A 12 6.95 4.00 -6.20
N THR A 13 7.27 4.22 -7.48
CA THR A 13 8.62 3.94 -7.99
C THR A 13 9.62 5.09 -7.83
N GLU A 14 9.19 6.28 -7.41
CA GLU A 14 10.09 7.45 -7.32
C GLU A 14 10.84 7.52 -5.98
N ASP A 15 10.23 7.08 -4.88
CA ASP A 15 10.80 7.18 -3.52
C ASP A 15 11.91 6.14 -3.20
N SER A 16 12.09 5.13 -4.04
CA SER A 16 13.08 4.05 -3.86
C SER A 16 14.27 4.12 -4.83
N SER A 17 14.42 5.21 -5.59
CA SER A 17 15.49 5.33 -6.58
C SER A 17 16.89 5.39 -5.93
N LEU A 18 17.71 4.37 -6.20
CA LEU A 18 19.09 4.28 -5.71
C LEU A 18 20.12 4.90 -6.66
N LEU A 19 19.73 5.16 -7.92
CA LEU A 19 20.62 5.64 -8.98
C LEU A 19 21.34 6.96 -8.65
N PRO A 20 20.67 7.98 -8.06
CA PRO A 20 21.35 9.22 -7.67
C PRO A 20 22.49 8.97 -6.68
N LEU A 21 22.26 8.13 -5.66
CA LEU A 21 23.25 7.77 -4.65
C LEU A 21 24.43 7.01 -5.25
N VAL A 22 24.17 6.06 -6.17
CA VAL A 22 25.22 5.33 -6.88
C VAL A 22 26.09 6.29 -7.71
N HIS A 23 25.46 7.23 -8.41
CA HIS A 23 26.16 8.24 -9.20
C HIS A 23 27.01 9.18 -8.33
N ASP A 24 26.52 9.58 -7.16
CA ASP A 24 27.27 10.44 -6.24
C ASP A 24 28.48 9.70 -5.65
N ILE A 25 28.37 8.40 -5.36
CA ILE A 25 29.50 7.55 -4.97
C ILE A 25 30.57 7.52 -6.08
N ILE A 26 30.17 7.30 -7.33
CA ILE A 26 31.09 7.28 -8.48
C ILE A 26 31.81 8.64 -8.59
N LYS A 27 31.08 9.75 -8.48
CA LYS A 27 31.67 11.10 -8.47
C LYS A 27 32.65 11.34 -7.33
N CYS A 28 32.41 10.78 -6.15
CA CYS A 28 33.32 10.90 -5.01
C CYS A 28 34.60 10.07 -5.23
N LEU A 29 34.49 8.88 -5.84
CA LEU A 29 35.62 8.03 -6.20
C LEU A 29 36.51 8.67 -7.26
N ASP A 30 35.92 9.27 -8.30
CA ASP A 30 36.66 9.94 -9.39
C ASP A 30 37.49 11.15 -8.92
N LYS A 31 37.20 11.68 -7.72
CA LYS A 31 37.83 12.89 -7.17
C LYS A 31 38.78 12.62 -5.99
N ASP A 32 39.09 11.35 -5.67
CA ASP A 32 39.85 10.95 -4.47
C ASP A 32 39.31 11.60 -3.18
N ASN A 33 37.99 11.77 -3.10
CA ASN A 33 37.34 12.49 -2.01
C ASN A 33 37.06 11.55 -0.82
N GLN A 34 37.34 11.99 0.41
CA GLN A 34 37.08 11.18 1.63
C GLN A 34 35.58 10.93 1.92
N ASP A 35 34.68 11.59 1.18
CA ASP A 35 33.23 11.55 1.39
C ASP A 35 32.55 10.29 0.84
N VAL A 36 33.29 9.41 0.15
CA VAL A 36 32.78 8.13 -0.37
C VAL A 36 32.14 7.28 0.74
N HIS A 37 32.74 7.28 1.93
CA HIS A 37 32.19 6.51 3.06
C HIS A 37 30.83 7.03 3.53
N ALA A 38 30.58 8.34 3.46
CA ALA A 38 29.30 8.93 3.82
C ALA A 38 28.23 8.59 2.77
N GLU A 39 28.56 8.68 1.48
CA GLU A 39 27.64 8.29 0.41
C GLU A 39 27.32 6.80 0.43
N LEU A 40 28.31 5.95 0.73
CA LEU A 40 28.08 4.51 0.92
C LEU A 40 27.16 4.22 2.12
N ALA A 41 27.29 4.99 3.21
CA ALA A 41 26.42 4.87 4.37
C ALA A 41 24.97 5.28 4.03
N LYS A 42 24.78 6.33 3.23
CA LYS A 42 23.45 6.74 2.73
C LYS A 42 22.83 5.66 1.84
N LEU A 43 23.59 5.08 0.92
CA LEU A 43 23.12 3.98 0.07
C LEU A 43 22.69 2.77 0.91
N LYS A 44 23.51 2.38 1.89
CA LYS A 44 23.18 1.28 2.82
C LYS A 44 21.89 1.56 3.59
N ALA A 45 21.72 2.77 4.11
CA ALA A 45 20.53 3.18 4.83
C ALA A 45 19.29 3.11 3.92
N LYS A 46 19.38 3.59 2.68
CA LYS A 46 18.26 3.58 1.73
C LYS A 46 17.84 2.17 1.33
N ILE A 47 18.80 1.25 1.15
CA ILE A 47 18.52 -0.17 0.90
C ILE A 47 17.82 -0.81 2.10
N GLN A 48 18.28 -0.49 3.32
CA GLN A 48 17.68 -1.05 4.53
C GLN A 48 16.26 -0.51 4.75
N GLU A 49 16.02 0.77 4.48
CA GLU A 49 14.69 1.38 4.49
C GLU A 49 13.76 0.67 3.49
N ALA A 50 14.19 0.50 2.24
CA ALA A 50 13.40 -0.19 1.22
C ALA A 50 13.08 -1.64 1.62
N ARG A 51 14.04 -2.35 2.22
CA ARG A 51 13.82 -3.70 2.74
C ARG A 51 12.78 -3.72 3.86
N GLU A 52 12.80 -2.76 4.77
CA GLU A 52 11.82 -2.65 5.85
C GLU A 52 10.43 -2.31 5.31
N GLN A 53 10.33 -1.42 4.33
CA GLN A 53 9.08 -1.11 3.63
C GLN A 53 8.48 -2.36 2.97
N ILE A 54 9.28 -3.13 2.24
CA ILE A 54 8.84 -4.39 1.63
C ILE A 54 8.38 -5.38 2.71
N SER A 55 9.14 -5.51 3.80
CA SER A 55 8.81 -6.44 4.89
C SER A 55 7.51 -6.06 5.61
N ASN A 56 7.16 -4.78 5.66
CA ASN A 56 5.94 -4.28 6.28
C ASN A 56 4.76 -4.21 5.28
N MET A 57 4.98 -4.58 4.01
CA MET A 57 3.97 -4.50 2.98
C MET A 57 2.86 -5.54 3.23
N PRO A 58 1.59 -5.13 3.33
CA PRO A 58 0.50 -6.05 3.62
C PRO A 58 0.35 -7.09 2.51
N GLY A 59 0.24 -8.35 2.91
CA GLY A 59 0.06 -9.46 1.97
C GLY A 59 1.35 -9.97 1.34
N ILE A 60 2.54 -9.44 1.69
CA ILE A 60 3.83 -9.92 1.16
C ILE A 60 4.09 -11.41 1.45
N ASP A 61 3.50 -11.93 2.54
CA ASP A 61 3.58 -13.33 2.95
C ASP A 61 2.56 -14.25 2.26
N SER A 62 1.65 -13.68 1.45
CA SER A 62 0.54 -14.42 0.83
C SER A 62 0.77 -14.61 -0.67
N SER A 63 0.37 -15.76 -1.20
CA SER A 63 0.41 -15.96 -2.64
C SER A 63 -0.61 -15.07 -3.37
N PRO A 64 -0.38 -14.73 -4.66
CA PRO A 64 -1.33 -13.94 -5.43
C PRO A 64 -2.75 -14.53 -5.46
N LEU A 65 -2.86 -15.86 -5.44
CA LEU A 65 -4.15 -16.56 -5.41
C LEU A 65 -4.88 -16.36 -4.08
N GLU A 66 -4.18 -16.48 -2.95
CA GLU A 66 -4.74 -16.27 -1.62
C GLU A 66 -5.21 -14.82 -1.44
N GLN A 67 -4.39 -13.85 -1.89
CA GLN A 67 -4.77 -12.44 -1.89
C GLN A 67 -6.06 -12.20 -2.69
N GLN A 68 -6.16 -12.80 -3.89
CA GLN A 68 -7.34 -12.68 -4.74
C GLN A 68 -8.59 -13.32 -4.12
N GLN A 69 -8.43 -14.46 -3.44
CA GLN A 69 -9.53 -15.12 -2.75
C GLN A 69 -10.01 -14.31 -1.54
N GLN A 70 -9.09 -13.77 -0.73
CA GLN A 70 -9.40 -12.91 0.41
C GLN A 70 -10.16 -11.65 -0.04
N LEU A 71 -9.69 -11.01 -1.12
CA LEU A 71 -10.33 -9.85 -1.71
C LEU A 71 -11.75 -10.15 -2.22
N THR A 72 -11.94 -11.32 -2.84
CA THR A 72 -13.28 -11.78 -3.27
C THR A 72 -14.21 -11.97 -2.08
N THR A 73 -13.73 -12.64 -1.04
CA THR A 73 -14.48 -12.87 0.20
C THR A 73 -14.88 -11.55 0.88
N LEU A 74 -13.95 -10.59 0.97
CA LEU A 74 -14.22 -9.27 1.55
C LEU A 74 -15.30 -8.51 0.75
N ARG A 75 -15.25 -8.56 -0.58
CA ARG A 75 -16.27 -7.95 -1.44
C ARG A 75 -17.66 -8.55 -1.20
N GLU A 76 -17.75 -9.88 -1.07
CA GLU A 76 -19.00 -10.56 -0.76
C GLU A 76 -19.53 -10.19 0.63
N GLN A 77 -18.66 -10.12 1.64
CA GLN A 77 -19.04 -9.67 2.99
C GLN A 77 -19.61 -8.25 2.98
N VAL A 78 -18.96 -7.32 2.26
CA VAL A 78 -19.46 -5.94 2.12
C VAL A 78 -20.82 -5.92 1.45
N ARG A 79 -21.00 -6.69 0.36
CA ARG A 79 -22.29 -6.82 -0.32
C ARG A 79 -23.38 -7.31 0.63
N THR A 80 -23.13 -8.39 1.36
CA THR A 80 -24.09 -9.00 2.29
C THR A 80 -24.42 -8.05 3.44
N LYS A 81 -23.42 -7.40 4.04
CA LYS A 81 -23.62 -6.39 5.09
C LYS A 81 -24.46 -5.23 4.61
N ASN A 82 -24.19 -4.72 3.39
CA ASN A 82 -25.00 -3.65 2.79
C ASN A 82 -26.45 -4.10 2.54
N GLN A 83 -26.67 -5.32 2.03
CA GLN A 83 -28.03 -5.84 1.87
C GLN A 83 -28.77 -5.94 3.20
N LEU A 84 -28.09 -6.38 4.26
CA LEU A 84 -28.69 -6.47 5.58
C LEU A 84 -29.05 -5.07 6.13
N LEU A 85 -28.15 -4.10 6.01
CA LEU A 85 -28.43 -2.71 6.38
C LEU A 85 -29.62 -2.13 5.60
N GLN A 86 -29.73 -2.42 4.30
CA GLN A 86 -30.87 -1.99 3.48
C GLN A 86 -32.18 -2.64 3.94
N LYS A 87 -32.15 -3.94 4.27
CA LYS A 87 -33.32 -4.62 4.85
C LYS A 87 -33.74 -3.95 6.15
N TYR A 88 -32.82 -3.70 7.08
CA TYR A 88 -33.14 -3.00 8.33
C TYR A 88 -33.68 -1.59 8.12
N LYS A 89 -33.14 -0.83 7.14
CA LYS A 89 -33.67 0.49 6.77
C LYS A 89 -35.10 0.42 6.20
N GLY A 90 -35.39 -0.57 5.37
CA GLY A 90 -36.74 -0.77 4.81
C GLY A 90 -37.73 -1.32 5.83
N LEU A 91 -37.23 -1.95 6.89
CA LEU A 91 -38.02 -2.57 7.96
C LEU A 91 -38.46 -1.58 9.04
N CYS A 92 -38.39 -0.25 8.85
CA CYS A 92 -38.81 0.79 9.78
C CYS A 92 -39.96 0.37 10.73
N MET A 93 -39.59 -0.33 11.81
CA MET A 93 -40.31 -0.54 13.06
C MET A 93 -39.70 0.37 14.13
N PHE A 94 -38.96 1.39 13.70
CA PHE A 94 -38.47 2.51 14.50
C PHE A 94 -39.22 3.79 14.12
N ASP A 95 -40.56 3.73 14.01
CA ASP A 95 -41.36 4.90 14.38
C ASP A 95 -41.13 5.09 15.88
N VAL A 96 -40.09 5.85 16.22
CA VAL A 96 -39.92 6.38 17.57
C VAL A 96 -41.16 7.24 17.79
N PRO A 97 -42.05 6.92 18.76
CA PRO A 97 -43.21 7.76 19.01
C PRO A 97 -42.70 9.16 19.30
N LYS A 98 -43.12 10.12 18.49
CA LYS A 98 -42.81 11.53 18.70
C LYS A 98 -43.35 11.89 20.08
N PRO A 99 -42.51 12.29 21.06
CA PRO A 99 -43.01 12.64 22.38
C PRO A 99 -43.95 13.85 22.24
N SER A 100 -45.19 13.66 22.70
CA SER A 100 -46.17 14.74 22.90
C SER A 100 -45.88 15.47 24.20
#